data_AF-D6TM88-F1
#
_entry.id   AF-D6TM88-F1
#
_cell.length_a   1.000
_cell.length_b   1.000
_cell.length_c   1.000
_cell.angle_alpha   90.00
_cell.angle_beta   90.00
_cell.angle_gamma   90.00
#
_symmetry.space_group_name_H-M   'P 1'
#
loop_
_entity.id
_entity.type
_entity.pdbx_description
1 polymer ?
#
loop_
_entity_poly.entity_id
_entity_poly.type
_entity_poly.pdbx_seq_one_letter_code
_entity_poly.pdbx_strand_id
1 'polypeptide(L)'
;MRKQPFALWFRIVSVILILFGILYVFVGLKVLPVRRNVLIDWESALYGALMIGWGTTLLLIGRLAFQRDDQALKRALLVGLLMWLAVEAAASVWFGVRFNVGVDVGVFVLFAVPLLRR
;
A
#
# COMPACT_ATOMS: atom_id res chain seq x y z
N MET A 1 -15.38 -3.32 28.63
CA MET A 1 -16.07 -2.51 27.60
C MET A 1 -15.93 -3.19 26.24
N ARG A 2 -17.05 -3.44 25.53
CA ARG A 2 -17.11 -4.20 24.27
C ARG A 2 -16.32 -3.49 23.15
N LYS A 3 -15.02 -3.78 23.02
CA LYS A 3 -14.16 -3.30 21.91
C LYS A 3 -14.49 -3.96 20.56
N GLN A 4 -15.36 -4.97 20.57
CA GLN A 4 -15.63 -5.83 19.41
C GLN A 4 -16.35 -5.14 18.23
N PRO A 5 -17.33 -4.22 18.42
CA PRO A 5 -17.99 -3.58 17.28
C PRO A 5 -17.05 -2.71 16.45
N PHE A 6 -16.23 -1.86 17.08
CA PHE A 6 -15.26 -1.01 16.38
C PHE A 6 -14.16 -1.82 15.69
N ALA A 7 -13.66 -2.89 16.34
CA ALA A 7 -12.68 -3.77 15.73
C ALA A 7 -13.25 -4.55 14.53
N LEU A 8 -14.52 -4.95 14.57
CA LEU A 8 -15.20 -5.56 13.44
C LEU A 8 -15.39 -4.55 12.30
N TRP A 9 -15.87 -3.35 12.61
CA TRP A 9 -16.06 -2.28 11.64
C TRP A 9 -14.75 -1.93 10.91
N PHE A 10 -13.65 -1.76 11.65
CA PHE A 10 -12.34 -1.48 11.07
C PHE A 10 -11.88 -2.58 10.10
N ARG A 11 -12.09 -3.86 10.47
CA ARG A 11 -11.78 -5.00 9.59
C ARG A 11 -12.62 -5.00 8.32
N ILE A 12 -13.93 -4.74 8.44
CA ILE A 12 -14.83 -4.68 7.28
C ILE A 12 -14.38 -3.57 6.32
N VAL A 13 -14.12 -2.36 6.81
CA VAL A 13 -13.67 -1.24 5.98
C VAL A 13 -12.32 -1.54 5.32
N SER A 14 -11.40 -2.20 6.05
CA SER A 14 -10.10 -2.62 5.50
C SER A 14 -10.25 -3.63 4.36
N VAL A 15 -11.16 -4.60 4.50
CA VAL A 15 -11.45 -5.59 3.44
C VAL A 15 -12.07 -4.90 2.23
N ILE A 16 -13.02 -3.98 2.43
CA ILE A 16 -13.61 -3.18 1.34
C ILE A 16 -12.51 -2.43 0.60
N LEU A 17 -11.59 -1.77 1.31
CA LEU A 17 -10.48 -1.05 0.70
C LEU A 17 -9.59 -1.96 -0.18
N ILE A 18 -9.29 -3.18 0.29
CA ILE A 18 -8.55 -4.17 -0.50
C ILE A 18 -9.31 -4.56 -1.77
N LEU A 19 -10.63 -4.78 -1.67
CA LEU A 19 -11.46 -5.13 -2.83
C LEU A 19 -11.51 -3.98 -3.85
N PHE A 20 -11.59 -2.73 -3.41
CA PHE A 20 -11.48 -1.56 -4.29
C PHE A 20 -10.10 -1.47 -4.95
N GLY A 21 -9.02 -1.73 -4.20
CA GLY A 21 -7.67 -1.81 -4.75
C GLY A 21 -7.58 -2.84 -5.88
N ILE A 22 -8.08 -4.05 -5.67
CA ILE A 22 -8.15 -5.11 -6.69
C ILE A 22 -8.97 -4.65 -7.90
N LEU A 23 -10.15 -4.06 -7.68
CA LEU A 23 -10.98 -3.52 -8.77
C LEU A 23 -10.20 -2.51 -9.61
N TYR A 24 -9.50 -1.56 -8.98
CA TYR A 24 -8.76 -0.52 -9.69
C TYR A 24 -7.51 -1.04 -10.40
N VAL A 25 -6.86 -2.11 -9.91
CA VAL A 25 -5.76 -2.76 -10.64
C VAL A 25 -6.23 -3.30 -12.00
N PHE A 26 -7.43 -3.89 -12.08
CA PHE A 26 -7.92 -4.52 -13.32
C PHE A 26 -8.78 -3.61 -14.20
N VAL A 27 -9.63 -2.79 -13.59
CA VAL A 27 -10.61 -1.94 -14.30
C VAL A 27 -10.12 -0.50 -14.44
N GLY A 28 -9.22 -0.07 -13.55
CA GLY A 28 -8.77 1.32 -13.46
C GLY A 28 -9.88 2.28 -13.02
N LEU A 29 -9.58 3.57 -13.12
CA LEU A 29 -10.54 4.64 -12.76
C LEU A 29 -11.60 4.89 -13.85
N LYS A 30 -11.54 4.18 -14.98
CA LYS A 30 -12.44 4.34 -16.13
C LYS A 30 -13.91 4.02 -15.81
N VAL A 31 -14.17 3.28 -14.73
CA VAL A 31 -15.51 2.99 -14.22
C VAL A 31 -16.18 4.20 -13.59
N LEU A 32 -15.40 5.21 -13.19
CA LEU A 32 -15.91 6.42 -12.55
C LEU A 32 -16.35 7.45 -13.60
N PRO A 33 -17.37 8.27 -13.31
CA PRO A 33 -17.89 9.28 -14.24
C PRO A 33 -16.97 10.52 -14.29
N VAL A 34 -15.70 10.33 -14.68
CA VAL A 34 -14.66 11.37 -14.72
C VAL A 34 -14.23 11.61 -16.17
N ARG A 35 -13.92 12.88 -16.48
CA ARG A 35 -13.49 13.28 -17.82
C ARG A 35 -12.14 12.64 -18.14
N ARG A 36 -12.01 12.05 -19.33
CA ARG A 36 -10.80 11.30 -19.72
C ARG A 36 -9.54 12.16 -19.77
N ASN A 37 -9.67 13.45 -20.08
CA ASN A 37 -8.55 14.37 -20.21
C ASN A 37 -7.86 14.72 -18.88
N VAL A 38 -8.50 14.47 -17.73
CA VAL A 38 -7.90 14.70 -16.40
C VAL A 38 -7.43 13.40 -15.74
N LEU A 39 -7.64 12.24 -16.38
CA LEU A 39 -7.35 10.95 -15.73
C LEU A 39 -5.88 10.81 -15.38
N ILE A 40 -4.95 11.20 -16.25
CA ILE A 40 -3.50 11.09 -15.98
C ILE A 40 -3.09 11.96 -14.80
N ASP A 41 -3.52 13.22 -14.78
CA ASP A 41 -3.20 14.15 -13.69
C ASP A 41 -3.80 13.68 -12.37
N TRP A 42 -5.03 13.17 -12.43
CA TRP A 42 -5.73 12.66 -11.26
C TRP A 42 -5.13 11.36 -10.73
N GLU A 43 -4.77 10.42 -11.61
CA GLU A 43 -4.03 9.20 -11.27
C GLU A 43 -2.70 9.54 -10.61
N SER A 44 -1.98 10.53 -11.13
CA SER A 44 -0.73 11.03 -10.55
C SER A 44 -0.94 11.61 -9.15
N ALA A 45 -2.00 12.41 -8.96
CA ALA A 45 -2.36 12.95 -7.65
C ALA A 45 -2.76 11.86 -6.64
N LEU A 46 -3.52 10.85 -7.09
CA LEU A 46 -3.91 9.69 -6.27
C LEU A 46 -2.70 8.87 -5.85
N TYR A 47 -1.78 8.61 -6.79
CA TYR A 47 -0.53 7.91 -6.51
C TYR A 47 0.33 8.69 -5.51
N GLY A 48 0.48 10.00 -5.69
CA GLY A 48 1.16 10.87 -4.72
C GLY A 48 0.51 10.86 -3.34
N ALA A 49 -0.82 10.91 -3.27
CA ALA A 49 -1.54 10.84 -2.00
C ALA A 49 -1.36 9.48 -1.31
N LEU A 50 -1.36 8.38 -2.07
CA LEU A 50 -1.07 7.04 -1.56
C LEU A 50 0.35 6.96 -0.98
N MET A 51 1.34 7.50 -1.71
CA MET A 51 2.74 7.57 -1.25
C MET A 51 2.89 8.34 0.06
N ILE A 52 2.25 9.51 0.16
CA ILE A 52 2.27 10.32 1.40
C ILE A 52 1.60 9.56 2.56
N GLY A 53 0.43 8.98 2.32
CA GLY A 53 -0.32 8.24 3.34
C GLY A 53 0.43 7.02 3.86
N TRP A 54 1.00 6.22 2.96
CA TRP A 54 1.76 5.03 3.32
C TRP A 54 3.11 5.38 3.94
N GLY A 55 3.84 6.36 3.41
CA GLY A 55 5.07 6.89 4.01
C GLY A 55 4.85 7.38 5.44
N THR A 56 3.74 8.08 5.69
CA THR A 56 3.36 8.52 7.04
C THR A 56 3.04 7.33 7.95
N THR A 57 2.36 6.31 7.45
CA THR A 57 2.05 5.09 8.20
C THR A 57 3.32 4.32 8.56
N LEU A 58 4.23 4.11 7.61
CA LEU A 58 5.54 3.50 7.85
C LEU A 58 6.35 4.28 8.87
N LEU A 59 6.37 5.62 8.79
CA LEU A 59 7.09 6.46 9.73
C LEU A 59 6.55 6.29 11.16
N LEU A 60 5.24 6.45 11.35
CA LEU A 60 4.63 6.45 12.68
C LEU A 60 4.57 5.03 13.28
N ILE A 61 4.05 4.07 12.52
CA ILE A 61 3.89 2.69 12.99
C ILE A 61 5.24 1.98 13.03
N GLY A 62 6.13 2.22 12.06
CA GLY A 62 7.50 1.70 12.10
C GLY A 62 8.25 2.21 13.32
N ARG A 63 8.18 3.51 13.62
CA ARG A 63 8.76 4.07 14.86
C ARG A 63 8.25 3.32 16.09
N LEU A 64 6.94 3.10 16.21
CA LEU A 64 6.36 2.35 17.34
C LEU A 64 6.83 0.89 17.37
N ALA A 65 6.92 0.23 16.20
CA ALA A 65 7.37 -1.14 16.08
C ALA A 65 8.83 -1.31 16.54
N PHE A 66 9.71 -0.38 16.16
CA PHE A 66 11.11 -0.40 16.60
C PHE A 66 11.27 0.01 18.07
N GLN A 67 10.55 1.03 18.54
CA GLN A 67 10.62 1.48 19.93
C GLN A 67 10.17 0.41 20.94
N ARG A 68 9.21 -0.44 20.54
CA ARG A 68 8.66 -1.51 21.39
C ARG A 68 9.28 -2.87 21.14
N ASP A 69 10.19 -2.97 20.17
CA ASP A 69 10.62 -4.24 19.59
C ASP A 69 9.46 -5.19 19.26
N ASP A 70 8.39 -4.64 18.68
CA ASP A 70 7.17 -5.40 18.39
C ASP A 70 7.31 -6.16 17.07
N GLN A 71 7.71 -7.42 17.18
CA GLN A 71 7.91 -8.31 16.03
C GLN A 71 6.62 -8.57 15.24
N ALA A 72 5.45 -8.55 15.88
CA ALA A 72 4.19 -8.72 15.18
C ALA A 72 3.88 -7.49 14.32
N LEU A 73 4.14 -6.29 14.85
CA LEU A 73 3.96 -5.03 14.13
C LEU A 73 4.98 -4.88 12.98
N LYS A 74 6.25 -5.24 13.20
CA LYS A 74 7.27 -5.30 12.14
C LYS A 74 6.83 -6.22 10.99
N ARG A 75 6.33 -7.42 11.30
CA ARG A 75 5.80 -8.36 10.31
C ARG A 75 4.58 -7.83 9.57
N ALA A 76 3.66 -7.17 10.27
CA ALA A 76 2.48 -6.57 9.63
C ALA A 76 2.88 -5.49 8.62
N LEU A 77 3.84 -4.63 8.96
CA LEU A 77 4.39 -3.63 8.02
C LEU A 77 5.07 -4.29 6.83
N LEU A 78 5.87 -5.34 7.06
CA LEU A 78 6.56 -6.07 6.01
C LEU A 78 5.59 -6.71 5.01
N VAL A 79 4.52 -7.34 5.50
CA VAL A 79 3.48 -7.93 4.65
C VAL A 79 2.75 -6.86 3.84
N GLY A 80 2.41 -5.71 4.46
CA GLY A 80 1.80 -4.59 3.76
C GLY A 80 2.70 -4.04 2.63
N LEU A 81 3.99 -3.83 2.93
CA LEU A 81 4.99 -3.40 1.95
C LEU A 81 5.14 -4.41 0.81
N LEU A 82 5.25 -5.69 1.13
CA LEU A 82 5.38 -6.75 0.13
C LEU A 82 4.15 -6.78 -0.79
N MET A 83 2.94 -6.71 -0.24
CA MET A 83 1.71 -6.75 -1.03
C MET A 83 1.60 -5.55 -1.96
N TRP A 84 1.90 -4.35 -1.48
CA TRP A 84 1.89 -3.15 -2.32
C TRP A 84 2.88 -3.27 -3.48
N LEU A 85 4.15 -3.51 -3.16
CA LEU A 85 5.22 -3.51 -4.16
C LEU A 85 5.16 -4.71 -5.11
N ALA A 86 4.66 -5.86 -4.66
CA ALA A 86 4.45 -7.02 -5.54
C ALA A 86 3.32 -6.78 -6.54
N VAL A 87 2.21 -6.17 -6.10
CA VAL A 87 1.08 -5.84 -7.00
C VAL A 87 1.50 -4.76 -7.99
N GLU A 88 2.23 -3.74 -7.54
CA GLU A 88 2.72 -2.66 -8.40
C GLU A 88 3.75 -3.17 -9.42
N ALA A 89 4.69 -4.01 -9.00
CA ALA A 89 5.65 -4.64 -9.90
C ALA A 89 4.97 -5.55 -10.93
N ALA A 90 3.97 -6.35 -10.51
CA ALA A 90 3.21 -7.21 -11.42
C ALA A 90 2.43 -6.39 -12.47
N ALA A 91 1.77 -5.31 -12.05
CA ALA A 91 1.10 -4.38 -12.96
C ALA A 91 2.10 -3.70 -13.90
N SER A 92 3.26 -3.29 -13.39
CA SER A 92 4.33 -2.68 -14.17
C SER A 92 4.86 -3.63 -15.25
N VAL A 93 5.04 -4.92 -14.94
CA VAL A 93 5.40 -5.94 -15.93
C VAL A 93 4.29 -6.08 -16.98
N TRP A 94 3.03 -6.15 -16.56
CA TRP A 94 1.86 -6.28 -17.45
C TRP A 94 1.75 -5.11 -18.44
N PHE A 95 1.98 -3.88 -17.98
CA PHE A 95 1.93 -2.67 -18.82
C PHE A 95 3.27 -2.34 -19.53
N GLY A 96 4.32 -3.16 -19.36
CA GLY A 96 5.61 -2.98 -20.01
C GLY A 96 6.55 -1.94 -19.37
N VAL A 97 6.22 -1.43 -18.18
CA VAL A 97 6.99 -0.41 -17.43
C VAL A 97 8.07 -1.05 -16.55
N ARG A 98 9.05 -1.71 -17.16
CA ARG A 98 10.05 -2.53 -16.43
C ARG A 98 10.95 -1.74 -15.47
N PHE A 99 11.16 -0.44 -15.71
CA PHE A 99 11.94 0.41 -14.81
C PHE A 99 11.33 0.46 -13.40
N ASN A 100 9.99 0.51 -13.30
CA ASN A 100 9.30 0.60 -12.01
C ASN A 100 9.54 -0.64 -11.14
N VAL A 101 9.64 -1.83 -11.76
CA VAL A 101 9.97 -3.07 -11.05
C VAL A 101 11.29 -2.93 -10.28
N GLY A 102 12.29 -2.26 -10.85
CA GLY A 102 13.55 -1.99 -10.17
C GLY A 102 13.40 -1.03 -8.99
N VAL A 103 12.56 0.00 -9.15
CA VAL A 103 12.19 0.93 -8.06
C VAL A 103 11.49 0.17 -6.93
N ASP A 104 10.51 -0.68 -7.26
CA ASP A 104 9.75 -1.49 -6.30
C ASP A 104 10.67 -2.40 -5.49
N VAL A 105 11.60 -3.09 -6.16
CA VAL A 105 12.61 -3.92 -5.48
C VAL A 105 13.51 -3.08 -4.57
N GLY A 106 13.98 -1.93 -5.05
CA GLY A 106 14.81 -1.02 -4.26
C GLY A 106 14.10 -0.55 -2.99
N VAL A 107 12.87 -0.05 -3.13
CA VAL A 107 12.03 0.39 -2.01
C VAL A 107 11.76 -0.76 -1.04
N PHE A 108 11.44 -1.95 -1.54
CA PHE A 108 11.21 -3.12 -0.70
C PHE A 108 12.44 -3.44 0.14
N VAL A 109 13.62 -3.51 -0.48
CA VAL A 109 14.88 -3.81 0.23
C VAL A 109 15.19 -2.76 1.30
N LEU A 110 15.04 -1.47 0.98
CA LEU A 110 15.32 -0.36 1.90
C LEU A 110 14.48 -0.45 3.18
N PHE A 111 13.21 -0.84 3.09
CA PHE A 111 12.34 -0.99 4.27
C PHE A 111 12.37 -2.39 4.90
N ALA A 112 12.51 -3.45 4.11
CA ALA A 112 12.47 -4.83 4.60
C ALA A 112 13.69 -5.16 5.46
N VAL A 113 14.89 -4.71 5.07
CA VAL A 113 16.13 -4.98 5.80
C VAL A 113 16.05 -4.58 7.29
N PRO A 114 15.68 -3.33 7.65
CA PRO A 114 15.53 -2.97 9.06
C PRO A 114 14.36 -3.70 9.73
N LEU A 115 13.24 -3.92 9.04
CA LEU A 115 12.07 -4.62 9.62
C LEU A 115 12.32 -6.10 9.95
N LEU A 116 13.26 -6.74 9.25
CA LEU A 116 13.65 -8.14 9.48
C LEU A 116 14.66 -8.31 10.62
N ARG A 117 15.28 -7.22 11.09
CA ARG A 117 16.19 -7.28 12.24
C ARG A 117 15.37 -7.44 13.53
N ARG A 118 15.86 -8.36 14.37
CA ARG A 118 15.38 -8.52 15.74
C ARG A 118 15.74 -7.26 16.49
#